data_AF-A0A2V9VKF0-F1
#
_entry.id   AF-A0A2V9VKF0-F1
#
_cell.length_a   1.000
_cell.length_b   1.000
_cell.length_c   1.000
_cell.angle_alpha   90.00
_cell.angle_beta   90.00
_cell.angle_gamma   90.00
#
_symmetry.space_group_name_H-M   'P 1'
#
loop_
_entity.id
_entity.type
_entity.pdbx_description
1 polymer ?
#
loop_
_entity_poly.entity_id
_entity_poly.type
_entity_poly.pdbx_seq_one_letter_code
_entity_poly.pdbx_strand_id
1 'polypeptide(L)'
;MIDLSATRLRDILAHTIGPTPWYWQTFPAITSVAGQRFDWTYQGDEGPVGYVVTLGLEQEPELARLALNTYCRPFFVPPSYLGIWCPEGRSIRLACFDPDTLKGFELAELAGWFKQSGERIYSHTAPVAEFELRIELAPGTHKIDVPSEFATVEELIIPTSYKAMSSDDPAFALFVLYPHAGLVEVLPQRWFTAAQYRVGQQWITRAARDPESHRIVGECHGVGTFLLDEDGCRLERWLDKASS
;
A
#
# COMPACT_ATOMS: atom_id res chain seq x y z
N MET A 1 -15.03 -25.29 17.41
CA MET A 1 -13.61 -25.16 17.77
C MET A 1 -13.10 -23.96 16.99
N ILE A 2 -12.79 -22.85 17.65
CA ILE A 2 -12.29 -21.64 16.97
C ILE A 2 -10.85 -21.96 16.53
N ASP A 3 -10.57 -21.89 15.23
CA ASP A 3 -9.20 -21.99 14.74
C ASP A 3 -8.47 -20.68 15.11
N LEU A 4 -7.81 -20.70 16.27
CA LEU A 4 -7.06 -19.57 16.81
C LEU A 4 -6.01 -19.04 15.83
N SER A 5 -5.47 -19.90 14.94
CA SER A 5 -4.53 -19.48 13.90
C SER A 5 -5.22 -18.59 12.86
N ALA A 6 -6.42 -18.97 12.42
CA ALA A 6 -7.16 -18.21 11.42
C ALA A 6 -7.71 -16.89 11.98
N THR A 7 -8.09 -16.82 13.26
CA THR A 7 -8.49 -15.56 13.91
C THR A 7 -7.32 -14.58 13.96
N ARG A 8 -6.14 -15.04 14.38
CA ARG A 8 -4.93 -14.21 14.43
C ARG A 8 -4.51 -13.69 13.05
N LEU A 9 -4.53 -14.54 12.03
CA LEU A 9 -4.18 -14.12 10.65
C LEU A 9 -5.16 -13.06 10.11
N ARG A 10 -6.46 -13.15 10.46
CA ARG A 10 -7.43 -12.12 10.11
C ARG A 10 -7.18 -10.81 10.88
N ASP A 11 -6.77 -10.90 12.14
CA ASP A 11 -6.43 -9.72 12.95
C ASP A 11 -5.23 -8.96 12.38
N ILE A 12 -4.18 -9.68 11.94
CA ILE A 12 -3.04 -9.10 11.21
C ILE A 12 -3.53 -8.31 9.99
N LEU A 13 -4.40 -8.92 9.17
CA LEU A 13 -4.93 -8.24 7.99
C LEU A 13 -5.83 -7.06 8.31
N ALA A 14 -6.62 -7.12 9.38
CA ALA A 14 -7.46 -6.00 9.80
C ALA A 14 -6.64 -4.73 10.05
N HIS A 15 -5.41 -4.89 10.54
CA HIS A 15 -4.45 -3.80 10.78
C HIS A 15 -3.45 -3.59 9.65
N THR A 16 -3.53 -4.37 8.56
CA THR A 16 -2.66 -4.21 7.40
C THR A 16 -3.19 -3.12 6.50
N ILE A 17 -2.28 -2.20 6.15
CA ILE A 17 -2.54 -1.03 5.30
C ILE A 17 -3.01 -1.49 3.91
N GLY A 18 -4.19 -1.04 3.51
CA GLY A 18 -4.71 -1.24 2.14
C GLY A 18 -4.67 0.03 1.30
N PRO A 19 -5.12 -0.02 0.03
CA PRO A 19 -5.18 1.14 -0.85
C PRO A 19 -6.22 2.18 -0.41
N THR A 20 -5.93 3.45 -0.65
CA THR A 20 -6.95 4.49 -0.73
C THR A 20 -7.99 4.16 -1.82
N PRO A 21 -9.24 4.62 -1.63
CA PRO A 21 -9.79 5.10 -0.37
C PRO A 21 -10.32 3.97 0.52
N TRP A 22 -10.51 2.77 -0.03
CA TRP A 22 -11.29 1.71 0.59
C TRP A 22 -10.77 1.22 1.95
N TYR A 23 -9.48 1.41 2.23
CA TYR A 23 -8.84 0.96 3.47
C TYR A 23 -8.28 2.11 4.29
N TRP A 24 -8.76 3.35 4.10
CA TRP A 24 -8.20 4.53 4.78
C TRP A 24 -8.15 4.42 6.30
N GLN A 25 -9.09 3.66 6.90
CA GLN A 25 -9.14 3.43 8.34
C GLN A 25 -7.97 2.59 8.88
N THR A 26 -7.23 1.92 8.00
CA THR A 26 -6.01 1.15 8.35
C THR A 26 -4.75 2.02 8.34
N PHE A 27 -4.86 3.29 7.97
CA PHE A 27 -3.71 4.16 7.83
C PHE A 27 -3.12 4.52 9.20
N PRO A 28 -1.79 4.65 9.30
CA PRO A 28 -1.16 4.94 10.57
C PRO A 28 -1.59 6.32 11.06
N ALA A 29 -1.93 6.41 12.34
CA ALA A 29 -1.98 7.69 13.03
C ALA A 29 -0.57 8.27 13.10
N ILE A 30 -0.42 9.57 12.92
CA ILE A 30 0.89 10.22 12.83
C ILE A 30 1.01 11.25 13.94
N THR A 31 2.09 11.14 14.70
CA THR A 31 2.54 12.20 15.61
C THR A 31 3.92 12.63 15.15
N SER A 32 4.07 13.92 14.83
CA SER A 32 5.34 14.46 14.36
C SER A 32 6.36 14.60 15.49
N VAL A 33 7.60 14.99 15.17
CA VAL A 33 8.64 15.21 16.19
C VAL A 33 8.25 16.38 17.09
N ALA A 34 7.61 17.41 16.54
CA ALA A 34 7.07 18.52 17.32
C ALA A 34 5.85 18.14 18.18
N GLY A 35 5.39 16.88 18.14
CA GLY A 35 4.25 16.40 18.91
C GLY A 35 2.90 16.77 18.31
N GLN A 36 2.85 17.21 17.05
CA GLN A 36 1.60 17.52 16.36
C GLN A 36 0.93 16.24 15.90
N ARG A 37 -0.38 16.14 16.10
CA ARG A 37 -1.19 14.98 15.70
C ARG A 37 -1.84 15.25 14.35
N PHE A 38 -1.74 14.26 13.46
CA PHE A 38 -2.36 14.30 12.15
C PHE A 38 -3.33 13.13 12.00
N ASP A 39 -4.46 13.42 11.37
CA ASP A 39 -5.54 12.46 11.14
C ASP A 39 -5.90 12.36 9.66
N TRP A 40 -6.24 11.14 9.26
CA TRP A 40 -6.72 10.83 7.91
C TRP A 40 -8.23 11.01 7.83
N THR A 41 -8.69 11.68 6.78
CA THR A 41 -10.12 11.94 6.53
C THR A 41 -10.51 11.50 5.13
N TYR A 42 -11.54 10.65 5.03
CA TYR A 42 -12.15 10.30 3.75
C TYR A 42 -13.16 11.35 3.31
N GLN A 43 -13.01 11.89 2.09
CA GLN A 43 -13.83 12.99 1.57
C GLN A 43 -15.15 12.54 0.90
N GLY A 44 -15.46 11.23 0.96
CA GLY A 44 -16.68 10.66 0.40
C GLY A 44 -16.54 10.16 -1.04
N ASP A 45 -17.59 9.55 -1.58
CA ASP A 45 -17.59 8.89 -2.90
C ASP A 45 -17.95 9.83 -4.07
N GLU A 46 -18.45 11.02 -3.76
CA GLU A 46 -19.05 11.94 -4.73
C GLU A 46 -18.40 13.33 -4.69
N GLY A 47 -18.75 14.17 -5.67
CA GLY A 47 -18.32 15.56 -5.72
C GLY A 47 -16.90 15.78 -6.29
N PRO A 48 -16.38 17.01 -6.17
CA PRO A 48 -15.11 17.42 -6.78
C PRO A 48 -13.88 16.75 -6.16
N VAL A 49 -13.99 16.23 -4.94
CA VAL A 49 -12.95 15.52 -4.17
C VAL A 49 -13.34 14.08 -3.83
N GLY A 50 -14.29 13.50 -4.57
CA GLY A 50 -14.70 12.11 -4.36
C GLY A 50 -13.54 11.11 -4.49
N TYR A 51 -13.54 10.08 -3.65
CA TYR A 51 -12.50 9.05 -3.53
C TYR A 51 -11.14 9.55 -3.03
N VAL A 52 -11.04 10.78 -2.54
CA VAL A 52 -9.81 11.35 -1.96
C VAL A 52 -9.76 11.09 -0.45
N VAL A 53 -8.58 10.74 0.04
CA VAL A 53 -8.27 10.70 1.47
C VAL A 53 -7.24 11.80 1.75
N THR A 54 -7.50 12.64 2.74
CA THR A 54 -6.58 13.73 3.11
C THR A 54 -5.98 13.49 4.48
N LEU A 55 -4.75 13.98 4.68
CA LEU A 55 -4.12 14.11 6.00
C LEU A 55 -4.23 15.57 6.42
N GLY A 56 -4.72 15.84 7.62
CA GLY A 56 -4.79 17.18 8.20
C GLY A 56 -4.21 17.22 9.61
N LEU A 57 -3.92 18.41 10.13
CA LEU A 57 -3.63 18.59 11.55
C LEU A 57 -4.93 18.56 12.33
N GLU A 58 -4.95 17.87 13.48
CA GLU A 58 -6.12 17.81 14.36
C GLU A 58 -6.57 19.21 14.81
N GLN A 59 -5.61 20.14 15.00
CA GLN A 59 -5.88 21.51 15.44
C GLN A 59 -6.32 22.46 14.31
N GLU A 60 -6.14 22.06 13.04
CA GLU A 60 -6.48 22.86 11.86
C GLU A 60 -7.32 22.03 10.86
N PRO A 61 -8.54 21.59 11.25
CA PRO A 61 -9.31 20.61 10.49
C PRO A 61 -9.76 21.09 9.09
N GLU A 62 -9.77 22.39 8.86
CA GLU A 62 -10.13 22.99 7.56
C GLU A 62 -9.01 22.88 6.51
N LEU A 63 -7.76 22.64 6.94
CA LEU A 63 -6.60 22.64 6.07
C LEU A 63 -5.99 21.24 5.91
N ALA A 64 -5.98 20.75 4.68
CA ALA A 64 -5.25 19.53 4.34
C ALA A 64 -3.74 19.79 4.24
N ARG A 65 -2.96 18.74 4.45
CA ARG A 65 -1.48 18.70 4.41
C ARG A 65 -0.96 17.77 3.33
N LEU A 66 -1.71 16.69 3.10
CA LEU A 66 -1.56 15.77 1.98
C LEU A 66 -2.93 15.36 1.48
N ALA A 67 -3.04 15.09 0.19
CA ALA A 67 -4.20 14.43 -0.39
C ALA A 67 -3.76 13.25 -1.25
N LEU A 68 -4.45 12.13 -1.08
CA LEU A 68 -4.16 10.86 -1.71
C LEU A 68 -5.34 10.45 -2.59
N ASN A 69 -5.08 10.23 -3.86
CA ASN A 69 -6.00 9.58 -4.79
C ASN A 69 -5.94 8.05 -4.62
N THR A 70 -6.81 7.33 -5.33
CA THR A 70 -6.90 5.86 -5.35
C THR A 70 -5.53 5.16 -5.43
N TYR A 71 -5.43 4.00 -4.78
CA TYR A 71 -4.26 3.11 -4.75
C TYR A 71 -2.99 3.60 -4.04
N CYS A 72 -3.02 4.76 -3.39
CA CYS A 72 -1.97 5.19 -2.47
C CYS A 72 -2.04 4.39 -1.16
N ARG A 73 -0.88 4.14 -0.56
CA ARG A 73 -0.76 3.47 0.74
C ARG A 73 0.26 4.21 1.60
N PRO A 74 -0.18 4.98 2.61
CA PRO A 74 0.73 5.57 3.58
C PRO A 74 1.28 4.49 4.51
N PHE A 75 2.49 4.65 4.99
CA PHE A 75 3.12 3.78 5.99
C PHE A 75 4.03 4.61 6.89
N PHE A 76 4.23 4.13 8.11
CA PHE A 76 5.08 4.82 9.06
C PHE A 76 6.56 4.54 8.75
N VAL A 77 7.38 5.59 8.77
CA VAL A 77 8.83 5.51 8.62
C VAL A 77 9.44 6.01 9.93
N PRO A 78 9.93 5.12 10.81
CA PRO A 78 10.48 5.53 12.09
C PRO A 78 11.63 6.55 11.94
N PRO A 79 11.76 7.52 12.86
CA PRO A 79 10.98 7.68 14.08
C PRO A 79 9.69 8.50 13.94
N SER A 80 9.48 9.19 12.82
CA SER A 80 8.41 10.21 12.72
C SER A 80 8.04 10.59 11.28
N TYR A 81 8.63 9.94 10.28
CA TYR A 81 8.37 10.24 8.87
C TYR A 81 7.14 9.48 8.37
N LEU A 82 6.56 10.02 7.31
CA LEU A 82 5.45 9.40 6.59
C LEU A 82 5.93 8.94 5.22
N GLY A 83 5.99 7.63 5.00
CA GLY A 83 6.14 7.05 3.68
C GLY A 83 4.78 6.93 2.98
N ILE A 84 4.75 7.11 1.67
CA ILE A 84 3.61 6.80 0.82
C ILE A 84 4.13 6.05 -0.39
N TRP A 85 3.50 4.93 -0.72
CA TRP A 85 3.74 4.28 -2.00
C TRP A 85 2.48 4.24 -2.86
N CYS A 86 2.66 4.35 -4.17
CA CYS A 86 1.59 4.23 -5.14
C CYS A 86 2.09 3.68 -6.49
N PRO A 87 1.23 2.97 -7.25
CA PRO A 87 1.58 2.52 -8.59
C PRO A 87 1.56 3.67 -9.61
N GLU A 88 2.62 3.76 -10.42
CA GLU A 88 2.79 4.73 -11.50
C GLU A 88 3.13 4.01 -12.82
N GLY A 89 2.09 3.54 -13.51
CA GLY A 89 2.24 2.82 -14.77
C GLY A 89 3.02 1.52 -14.64
N ARG A 90 4.35 1.56 -14.89
CA ARG A 90 5.27 0.41 -14.79
C ARG A 90 6.31 0.56 -13.66
N SER A 91 6.13 1.55 -12.79
CA SER A 91 6.90 1.68 -11.57
C SER A 91 5.98 1.75 -10.36
N ILE A 92 6.58 1.56 -9.20
CA ILE A 92 6.01 1.89 -7.90
C ILE A 92 6.82 3.08 -7.41
N ARG A 93 6.15 4.21 -7.15
CA ARG A 93 6.76 5.36 -6.51
C ARG A 93 6.68 5.20 -5.00
N LEU A 94 7.77 5.51 -4.31
CA LEU A 94 7.82 5.65 -2.86
C LEU A 94 8.29 7.07 -2.53
N ALA A 95 7.50 7.80 -1.75
CA ALA A 95 7.78 9.17 -1.33
C ALA A 95 7.77 9.24 0.21
N CYS A 96 8.75 9.93 0.79
CA CYS A 96 8.88 10.15 2.23
C CYS A 96 8.64 11.62 2.54
N PHE A 97 7.80 11.90 3.53
CA PHE A 97 7.48 13.27 3.97
C PHE A 97 7.82 13.44 5.44
N ASP A 98 8.32 14.62 5.78
CA ASP A 98 8.40 15.11 7.15
C ASP A 98 7.08 15.79 7.54
N PRO A 99 6.27 15.21 8.44
CA PRO A 99 5.01 15.81 8.86
C PRO A 99 5.17 17.25 9.39
N ASP A 100 6.29 17.56 10.07
CA ASP A 100 6.54 18.90 10.65
C ASP A 100 6.74 19.98 9.58
N THR A 101 7.02 19.59 8.33
CA THR A 101 7.27 20.53 7.23
C THR A 101 6.06 20.70 6.29
N LEU A 102 5.01 19.90 6.47
CA LEU A 102 3.86 19.89 5.57
C LEU A 102 3.08 21.20 5.64
N LYS A 103 3.00 21.89 4.51
CA LYS A 103 2.21 23.11 4.32
C LYS A 103 0.72 22.81 4.15
N GLY A 104 -0.11 23.64 4.78
CA GLY A 104 -1.56 23.64 4.62
C GLY A 104 -2.03 24.04 3.22
N PHE A 105 -3.16 23.49 2.80
CA PHE A 105 -3.91 23.90 1.61
C PHE A 105 -5.41 23.66 1.79
N GLU A 106 -6.22 24.40 1.04
CA GLU A 106 -7.68 24.32 1.07
C GLU A 106 -8.17 23.15 0.18
N LEU A 107 -9.19 22.41 0.62
CA LEU A 107 -9.73 21.29 -0.16
C LEU A 107 -10.29 21.71 -1.53
N ALA A 108 -10.73 22.97 -1.66
CA ALA A 108 -11.20 23.52 -2.92
C ALA A 108 -10.12 23.48 -4.03
N GLU A 109 -8.84 23.49 -3.65
CA GLU A 109 -7.71 23.42 -4.59
C GLU A 109 -7.61 22.05 -5.28
N LEU A 110 -8.13 20.99 -4.64
CA LEU A 110 -8.13 19.64 -5.20
C LEU A 110 -9.22 19.41 -6.25
N ALA A 111 -10.18 20.33 -6.38
CA ALA A 111 -11.36 20.15 -7.20
C ALA A 111 -10.99 19.90 -8.67
N GLY A 112 -11.13 18.65 -9.12
CA GLY A 112 -10.79 18.24 -10.48
C GLY A 112 -9.29 18.08 -10.77
N TRP A 113 -8.39 18.38 -9.81
CA TRP A 113 -6.94 18.26 -9.99
C TRP A 113 -6.52 16.84 -10.34
N PHE A 114 -6.96 15.85 -9.54
CA PHE A 114 -6.66 14.43 -9.78
C PHE A 114 -7.29 13.85 -11.05
N LYS A 115 -8.33 14.48 -11.62
CA LYS A 115 -8.91 14.03 -12.90
C LYS A 115 -8.05 14.47 -14.09
N GLN A 116 -7.32 15.57 -13.93
CA GLN A 116 -6.45 16.15 -14.96
C GLN A 116 -4.99 15.72 -14.79
N SER A 117 -4.60 15.34 -13.58
CA SER A 117 -3.25 14.94 -13.21
C SER A 117 -3.05 13.42 -13.32
N GLY A 118 -1.86 13.00 -13.75
CA GLY A 118 -1.42 11.61 -13.62
C GLY A 118 -0.94 11.25 -12.21
N GLU A 119 -0.77 12.26 -11.34
CA GLU A 119 -0.28 12.10 -9.97
C GLU A 119 -1.34 11.49 -9.05
N ARG A 120 -0.87 10.79 -8.01
CA ARG A 120 -1.74 10.23 -6.96
C ARG A 120 -1.53 10.85 -5.59
N ILE A 121 -0.49 11.67 -5.43
CA ILE A 121 -0.13 12.37 -4.21
C ILE A 121 -0.15 13.86 -4.52
N TYR A 122 -0.91 14.63 -3.74
CA TYR A 122 -0.91 16.08 -3.81
C TYR A 122 -0.39 16.67 -2.50
N SER A 123 0.54 17.62 -2.60
CA SER A 123 1.08 18.40 -1.49
C SER A 123 1.66 19.73 -1.98
N HIS A 124 1.65 20.75 -1.13
CA HIS A 124 2.45 21.96 -1.30
C HIS A 124 3.92 21.79 -0.87
N THR A 125 4.26 20.64 -0.30
CA THR A 125 5.60 20.33 0.22
C THR A 125 6.17 19.18 -0.58
N ALA A 126 7.40 19.32 -1.08
CA ALA A 126 8.08 18.22 -1.75
C ALA A 126 8.44 17.12 -0.73
N PRO A 127 8.50 15.84 -1.14
CA PRO A 127 9.01 14.79 -0.27
C PRO A 127 10.47 15.05 0.11
N VAL A 128 10.87 14.66 1.32
CA VAL A 128 12.26 14.74 1.80
C VAL A 128 13.16 13.72 1.09
N ALA A 129 12.56 12.61 0.63
CA ALA A 129 13.19 11.64 -0.23
C ALA A 129 12.14 10.92 -1.08
N GLU A 130 12.52 10.54 -2.30
CA GLU A 130 11.69 9.70 -3.14
C GLU A 130 12.55 8.78 -4.00
N PHE A 131 12.00 7.62 -4.35
CA PHE A 131 12.58 6.73 -5.33
C PHE A 131 11.51 5.91 -6.05
N GLU A 132 11.88 5.32 -7.18
CA GLU A 132 11.01 4.49 -7.98
C GLU A 132 11.55 3.06 -8.09
N LEU A 133 10.64 2.10 -8.05
CA LEU A 133 10.92 0.69 -8.27
C LEU A 133 10.22 0.22 -9.54
N ARG A 134 10.98 -0.28 -10.52
CA ARG A 134 10.40 -0.89 -11.73
C ARG A 134 9.72 -2.21 -11.39
N ILE A 135 8.55 -2.45 -11.97
CA ILE A 135 7.81 -3.71 -11.76
C ILE A 135 8.25 -4.84 -12.70
N GLU A 136 9.13 -4.55 -13.66
CA GLU A 136 9.66 -5.51 -14.64
C GLU A 136 10.88 -6.30 -14.11
N LEU A 137 10.85 -6.67 -12.83
CA LEU A 137 11.89 -7.50 -12.21
C LEU A 137 11.54 -8.98 -12.35
N ALA A 138 12.56 -9.82 -12.59
CA ALA A 138 12.39 -11.26 -12.62
C ALA A 138 12.09 -11.82 -11.22
N PRO A 139 11.57 -13.05 -11.08
CA PRO A 139 11.39 -13.68 -9.77
C PRO A 139 12.72 -13.79 -9.00
N GLY A 140 12.68 -13.58 -7.68
CA GLY A 140 13.84 -13.65 -6.80
C GLY A 140 14.25 -12.31 -6.19
N THR A 141 15.44 -12.27 -5.57
CA THR A 141 15.94 -11.11 -4.83
C THR A 141 16.84 -10.22 -5.69
N HIS A 142 16.60 -8.92 -5.63
CA HIS A 142 17.33 -7.89 -6.38
C HIS A 142 17.82 -6.79 -5.44
N LYS A 143 18.93 -6.17 -5.81
CA LYS A 143 19.39 -4.93 -5.16
C LYS A 143 18.61 -3.75 -5.71
N ILE A 144 18.32 -2.79 -4.84
CA ILE A 144 17.66 -1.54 -5.17
C ILE A 144 18.40 -0.39 -4.46
N ASP A 145 18.45 0.76 -5.12
CA ASP A 145 18.98 1.97 -4.52
C ASP A 145 17.88 2.64 -3.70
N VAL A 146 18.06 2.68 -2.38
CA VAL A 146 17.07 3.16 -1.42
C VAL A 146 17.65 4.40 -0.70
N PRO A 147 16.92 5.53 -0.68
CA PRO A 147 17.32 6.70 0.11
C PRO A 147 17.42 6.38 1.60
N SER A 148 18.37 7.02 2.30
CA SER A 148 18.64 6.77 3.72
C SER A 148 17.45 7.03 4.64
N GLU A 149 16.52 7.88 4.21
CA GLU A 149 15.29 8.23 4.91
C GLU A 149 14.39 7.01 5.12
N PHE A 150 14.50 5.97 4.28
CA PHE A 150 13.75 4.73 4.42
C PHE A 150 14.52 3.63 5.17
N ALA A 151 15.76 3.89 5.63
CA ALA A 151 16.64 2.85 6.18
C ALA A 151 16.13 2.21 7.49
N THR A 152 15.17 2.83 8.17
CA THR A 152 14.52 2.30 9.38
C THR A 152 13.36 1.35 9.08
N VAL A 153 12.96 1.23 7.82
CA VAL A 153 11.86 0.36 7.41
C VAL A 153 12.38 -1.05 7.18
N GLU A 154 11.94 -1.97 8.02
CA GLU A 154 12.34 -3.37 7.97
C GLU A 154 11.76 -4.08 6.74
N GLU A 155 10.45 -3.99 6.55
CA GLU A 155 9.74 -4.67 5.46
C GLU A 155 8.55 -3.85 4.95
N LEU A 156 8.36 -3.85 3.63
CA LEU A 156 7.14 -3.39 2.96
C LEU A 156 6.71 -4.45 1.94
N ILE A 157 5.51 -5.00 2.09
CA ILE A 157 4.94 -5.90 1.09
C ILE A 157 4.05 -5.10 0.15
N ILE A 158 4.43 -5.05 -1.12
CA ILE A 158 3.77 -4.28 -2.18
C ILE A 158 3.10 -5.24 -3.17
N PRO A 159 1.78 -5.45 -3.08
CA PRO A 159 1.03 -6.15 -4.11
C PRO A 159 0.96 -5.28 -5.38
N THR A 160 1.42 -5.83 -6.50
CA THR A 160 1.42 -5.12 -7.78
C THR A 160 1.12 -6.07 -8.94
N SER A 161 0.68 -5.49 -10.06
CA SER A 161 0.52 -6.22 -11.30
C SER A 161 1.87 -6.75 -11.79
N TYR A 162 1.85 -7.92 -12.41
CA TYR A 162 3.05 -8.59 -12.89
C TYR A 162 2.93 -8.89 -14.38
N LYS A 163 4.06 -8.82 -15.10
CA LYS A 163 4.08 -8.98 -16.55
C LYS A 163 3.84 -10.44 -16.94
N ALA A 164 2.57 -10.80 -17.10
CA ALA A 164 2.16 -12.07 -17.69
C ALA A 164 2.38 -12.08 -19.20
N MET A 165 2.98 -13.16 -19.73
CA MET A 165 3.19 -13.34 -21.18
C MET A 165 2.10 -14.22 -21.82
N SER A 166 1.38 -14.97 -20.99
CA SER A 166 0.27 -15.86 -21.32
C SER A 166 -0.82 -15.80 -20.24
N SER A 167 -1.99 -16.38 -20.50
CA SER A 167 -3.11 -16.43 -19.54
C SER A 167 -2.83 -17.25 -18.29
N ASP A 168 -1.89 -18.21 -18.37
CA ASP A 168 -1.50 -19.10 -17.28
C ASP A 168 -0.33 -18.55 -16.45
N ASP A 169 0.27 -17.44 -16.89
CA ASP A 169 1.31 -16.77 -16.12
C ASP A 169 0.70 -15.99 -14.94
N PRO A 170 1.46 -15.80 -13.85
CA PRO A 170 1.05 -14.95 -12.73
C PRO A 170 0.72 -13.53 -13.22
N ALA A 171 -0.50 -13.08 -12.95
CA ALA A 171 -0.94 -11.71 -13.26
C ALA A 171 -0.57 -10.71 -12.14
N PHE A 172 -0.19 -11.21 -10.97
CA PHE A 172 0.20 -10.42 -9.79
C PHE A 172 1.49 -10.97 -9.17
N ALA A 173 2.20 -10.10 -8.47
CA ALA A 173 3.32 -10.44 -7.63
C ALA A 173 3.26 -9.66 -6.32
N LEU A 174 3.89 -10.21 -5.29
CA LEU A 174 4.22 -9.47 -4.07
C LEU A 174 5.68 -9.05 -4.19
N PHE A 175 5.93 -7.75 -4.12
CA PHE A 175 7.26 -7.19 -4.02
C PHE A 175 7.52 -6.95 -2.54
N VAL A 176 8.35 -7.78 -1.92
CA VAL A 176 8.73 -7.65 -0.52
C VAL A 176 10.01 -6.82 -0.47
N LEU A 177 9.87 -5.54 -0.16
CA LEU A 177 10.99 -4.62 -0.04
C LEU A 177 11.57 -4.74 1.37
N TYR A 178 12.89 -4.73 1.44
CA TYR A 178 13.66 -4.57 2.67
C TYR A 178 14.50 -3.29 2.55
N PRO A 179 13.89 -2.09 2.74
CA PRO A 179 14.56 -0.81 2.53
C PRO A 179 15.86 -0.67 3.32
N HIS A 180 15.88 -1.12 4.59
CA HIS A 180 17.06 -1.14 5.45
C HIS A 180 18.26 -1.91 4.86
N ALA A 181 18.00 -2.89 3.99
CA ALA A 181 19.02 -3.71 3.34
C ALA A 181 19.27 -3.34 1.87
N GLY A 182 18.49 -2.41 1.30
CA GLY A 182 18.55 -2.08 -0.13
C GLY A 182 18.17 -3.26 -1.02
N LEU A 183 17.17 -4.06 -0.61
CA LEU A 183 16.74 -5.27 -1.31
C LEU A 183 15.25 -5.25 -1.64
N VAL A 184 14.88 -5.95 -2.71
CA VAL A 184 13.51 -6.37 -2.98
C VAL A 184 13.48 -7.83 -3.40
N GLU A 185 12.53 -8.58 -2.85
CA GLU A 185 12.21 -9.94 -3.26
C GLU A 185 10.91 -9.95 -4.06
N VAL A 186 10.95 -10.51 -5.26
CA VAL A 186 9.81 -10.59 -6.19
C VAL A 186 9.22 -11.98 -6.11
N LEU A 187 7.97 -12.06 -5.62
CA LEU A 187 7.22 -13.30 -5.41
C LEU A 187 5.98 -13.36 -6.34
N PRO A 188 6.10 -13.93 -7.55
CA PRO A 188 4.96 -14.08 -8.46
C PRO A 188 3.89 -15.00 -7.87
N GLN A 189 2.65 -14.55 -7.91
CA GLN A 189 1.52 -15.29 -7.33
C GLN A 189 1.01 -16.32 -8.33
N ARG A 190 1.60 -17.52 -8.32
CA ARG A 190 1.36 -18.62 -9.29
C ARG A 190 -0.07 -19.15 -9.28
N TRP A 191 -0.80 -18.87 -8.21
CA TRP A 191 -2.20 -19.22 -8.08
C TRP A 191 -3.13 -18.15 -8.67
N PHE A 192 -2.64 -16.93 -8.95
CA PHE A 192 -3.44 -15.80 -9.45
C PHE A 192 -3.11 -15.53 -10.93
N THR A 193 -3.82 -16.23 -11.82
CA THR A 193 -3.63 -16.17 -13.29
C THR A 193 -4.87 -15.65 -13.99
N ALA A 194 -4.71 -15.04 -15.18
CA ALA A 194 -5.85 -14.57 -15.97
C ALA A 194 -6.79 -15.70 -16.45
N ALA A 195 -6.30 -16.94 -16.52
CA ALA A 195 -7.11 -18.12 -16.81
C ALA A 195 -8.12 -18.47 -15.69
N GLN A 196 -7.84 -18.06 -14.45
CA GLN A 196 -8.62 -18.44 -13.26
C GLN A 196 -9.36 -17.26 -12.62
N TYR A 197 -8.86 -16.04 -12.81
CA TYR A 197 -9.38 -14.84 -12.15
C TYR A 197 -9.65 -13.72 -13.15
N ARG A 198 -10.60 -12.85 -12.80
CA ARG A 198 -10.95 -11.65 -13.57
C ARG A 198 -9.99 -10.53 -13.23
N VAL A 199 -8.78 -10.60 -13.79
CA VAL A 199 -7.75 -9.56 -13.61
C VAL A 199 -8.31 -8.19 -13.98
N GLY A 200 -8.17 -7.21 -13.09
CA GLY A 200 -8.73 -5.87 -13.22
C GLY A 200 -10.06 -5.66 -12.48
N GLN A 201 -10.80 -6.74 -12.18
CA GLN A 201 -11.93 -6.73 -11.24
C GLN A 201 -11.57 -7.41 -9.91
N GLN A 202 -10.62 -8.35 -9.96
CA GLN A 202 -10.04 -9.02 -8.82
C GLN A 202 -8.55 -8.67 -8.77
N TRP A 203 -8.05 -8.36 -7.58
CA TRP A 203 -6.64 -8.05 -7.35
C TRP A 203 -6.28 -8.22 -5.87
N ILE A 204 -5.00 -8.38 -5.58
CA ILE A 204 -4.50 -8.44 -4.20
C ILE A 204 -4.41 -7.01 -3.67
N THR A 205 -5.15 -6.70 -2.60
CA THR A 205 -5.28 -5.34 -2.06
C THR A 205 -4.19 -5.03 -1.04
N ARG A 206 -3.92 -5.99 -0.15
CA ARG A 206 -2.99 -5.90 0.97
C ARG A 206 -2.43 -7.27 1.32
N ALA A 207 -1.22 -7.28 1.86
CA ALA A 207 -0.56 -8.48 2.35
C ALA A 207 0.38 -8.11 3.51
N ALA A 208 0.55 -9.02 4.46
CA ALA A 208 1.43 -8.85 5.60
C ALA A 208 2.06 -10.19 5.97
N ARG A 209 3.24 -10.14 6.58
CA ARG A 209 3.92 -11.31 7.12
C ARG A 209 3.38 -11.63 8.51
N ASP A 210 3.05 -12.88 8.73
CA ASP A 210 2.78 -13.40 10.06
C ASP A 210 4.09 -13.46 10.87
N PRO A 211 4.22 -12.76 12.00
CA PRO A 211 5.46 -12.75 12.78
C PRO A 211 5.81 -14.12 13.40
N GLU A 212 4.87 -15.06 13.50
CA GLU A 212 5.12 -16.38 14.10
C GLU A 212 5.53 -17.44 13.07
N SER A 213 4.76 -17.58 11.98
CA SER A 213 5.06 -18.57 10.93
C SER A 213 5.96 -18.04 9.83
N HIS A 214 6.17 -16.72 9.77
CA HIS A 214 6.81 -16.00 8.66
C HIS A 214 6.13 -16.13 7.30
N ARG A 215 4.97 -16.81 7.22
CA ARG A 215 4.16 -16.91 6.01
C ARG A 215 3.41 -15.60 5.74
N ILE A 216 3.02 -15.41 4.49
CA ILE A 216 2.31 -14.20 4.07
C ILE A 216 0.81 -14.46 4.07
N VAL A 217 0.07 -13.62 4.78
CA VAL A 217 -1.38 -13.54 4.74
C VAL A 217 -1.78 -12.34 3.87
N GLY A 218 -2.80 -12.49 3.05
CA GLY A 218 -3.23 -11.45 2.12
C GLY A 218 -4.73 -11.43 1.87
N GLU A 219 -5.18 -10.35 1.27
CA GLU A 219 -6.57 -10.17 0.85
C GLU A 219 -6.63 -9.94 -0.65
N CYS A 220 -7.55 -10.66 -1.32
CA CYS A 220 -7.84 -10.49 -2.73
C CYS A 220 -9.27 -9.97 -2.90
N HIS A 221 -9.39 -8.74 -3.39
CA HIS A 221 -10.68 -8.10 -3.66
C HIS A 221 -11.50 -8.94 -4.62
N GLY A 222 -12.78 -9.13 -4.28
CA GLY A 222 -13.71 -9.96 -5.06
C GLY A 222 -13.43 -11.47 -4.99
N VAL A 223 -12.56 -11.93 -4.09
CA VAL A 223 -12.27 -13.36 -3.90
C VAL A 223 -12.27 -13.76 -2.43
N GLY A 224 -11.49 -13.10 -1.57
CA GLY A 224 -11.40 -13.42 -0.15
C GLY A 224 -10.00 -13.31 0.43
N THR A 225 -9.83 -13.91 1.60
CA THR A 225 -8.62 -13.83 2.41
C THR A 225 -7.82 -15.11 2.29
N PHE A 226 -6.51 -15.01 2.05
CA PHE A 226 -5.65 -16.15 1.77
C PHE A 226 -4.42 -16.22 2.67
N LEU A 227 -3.89 -17.43 2.81
CA LEU A 227 -2.57 -17.72 3.36
C LEU A 227 -1.72 -18.35 2.25
N LEU A 228 -0.51 -17.83 2.07
CA LEU A 228 0.48 -18.42 1.17
C LEU A 228 1.30 -19.48 1.89
N ASP A 229 1.85 -20.42 1.11
CA ASP A 229 2.79 -21.39 1.63
C ASP A 229 4.17 -20.76 1.93
N GLU A 230 5.15 -21.59 2.26
CA GLU A 230 6.50 -21.16 2.63
C GLU A 230 7.27 -20.49 1.49
N ASP A 231 6.94 -20.77 0.22
CA ASP A 231 7.61 -20.13 -0.92
C ASP A 231 7.04 -18.74 -1.26
N GLY A 232 5.92 -18.37 -0.62
CA GLY A 232 5.26 -17.07 -0.79
C GLY A 232 4.72 -16.82 -2.20
N CYS A 233 4.66 -17.85 -3.05
CA CYS A 233 4.23 -17.79 -4.44
C CYS A 233 3.00 -18.66 -4.71
N ARG A 234 2.65 -19.60 -3.83
CA ARG A 234 1.49 -20.49 -3.95
C ARG A 234 0.49 -20.28 -2.82
N LEU A 235 -0.77 -20.53 -3.14
CA LEU A 235 -1.85 -20.55 -2.16
C LEU A 235 -1.75 -21.82 -1.32
N GLU A 236 -1.62 -21.67 0.00
CA GLU A 236 -1.77 -22.80 0.92
C GLU A 236 -3.26 -23.08 1.17
N ARG A 237 -4.00 -22.05 1.61
CA ARG A 237 -5.43 -22.16 1.89
C ARG A 237 -6.13 -20.80 1.87
N TRP A 238 -7.44 -20.82 1.60
CA TRP A 238 -8.32 -19.68 1.87
C TRP A 238 -8.69 -19.66 3.35
N LEU A 239 -8.54 -18.51 4.00
CA LEU A 239 -9.07 -18.26 5.34
C LEU A 239 -10.56 -17.95 5.28
N ASP A 240 -10.95 -17.17 4.27
CA ASP A 240 -12.33 -16.88 3.89
C ASP A 240 -12.40 -16.81 2.37
N LYS A 241 -13.42 -17.39 1.75
CA LYS A 241 -13.64 -17.30 0.31
C LYS A 241 -15.06 -16.80 0.07
N ALA A 242 -15.20 -15.73 -0.70
CA ALA A 242 -16.49 -15.27 -1.15
C ALA A 242 -17.17 -16.41 -1.94
N SER A 243 -18.39 -16.74 -1.56
CA SER A 243 -19.23 -17.65 -2.34
C SER A 243 -19.50 -17.00 -3.68
N SER A 244 -18.97 -17.61 -4.74
CA SER A 244 -19.22 -17.23 -6.14
C SER A 244 -20.70 -17.34 -6.50
#